data_AF-D4K2Q1-F1
#
_entry.id   AF-D4K2Q1-F1
#
_cell.length_a   1.000
_cell.length_b   1.000
_cell.length_c   1.000
_cell.angle_alpha   90.00
_cell.angle_beta   90.00
_cell.angle_gamma   90.00
#
_symmetry.space_group_name_H-M   'P 1'
#
loop_
_entity.id
_entity.type
_entity.pdbx_description
1 polymer ?
#
loop_
_entity_poly.entity_id
_entity_poly.type
_entity_poly.pdbx_seq_one_letter_code
_entity_poly.pdbx_strand_id
1 'polypeptide(L)'
;MTLEEACRLIDPATDLDALAEIEYYNGFKGKDAAAKALHEASQMVVDFVRQMSWHDAKNPPIAHEESWECAGEKHCAVISDIVWVCCESGHTMKGWVENGTWHIEDGHRAEDGHYGHVKLWAPLLEPPEVVK
;
A
#
# COMPACT_ATOMS: atom_id res chain seq x y z
N MET A 1 -9.33 8.80 14.47
CA MET A 1 -9.38 9.00 13.01
C MET A 1 -8.86 7.73 12.36
N THR A 2 -9.60 7.18 11.41
CA THR A 2 -9.20 6.06 10.56
C THR A 2 -8.46 6.56 9.32
N LEU A 3 -7.78 5.68 8.58
CA LEU A 3 -7.09 6.07 7.34
C LEU A 3 -8.09 6.56 6.28
N GLU A 4 -9.27 5.93 6.18
CA GLU A 4 -10.34 6.36 5.27
C GLU A 4 -10.87 7.75 5.64
N GLU A 5 -11.05 8.04 6.93
CA GLU A 5 -11.42 9.38 7.40
C GLU A 5 -10.32 10.42 7.12
N ALA A 6 -9.05 10.06 7.35
CA ALA A 6 -7.92 10.90 7.05
C ALA A 6 -7.85 11.21 5.54
N CYS A 7 -8.01 10.20 4.69
CA CYS A 7 -8.07 10.34 3.23
C CYS A 7 -9.19 11.28 2.81
N ARG A 8 -10.40 11.14 3.36
CA ARG A 8 -11.51 12.05 3.04
C ARG A 8 -11.22 13.51 3.39
N LEU A 9 -10.46 13.76 4.47
CA LEU A 9 -10.10 15.10 4.90
C LEU A 9 -9.02 15.77 4.03
N ILE A 10 -8.27 15.00 3.23
CA ILE A 10 -7.21 15.51 2.36
C ILE A 10 -7.51 15.35 0.86
N ASP A 11 -8.50 14.53 0.50
CA ASP A 11 -8.91 14.30 -0.89
C ASP A 11 -9.64 15.55 -1.42
N PRO A 12 -9.13 16.21 -2.48
CA PRO A 12 -9.76 17.39 -3.06
C PRO A 12 -11.21 17.18 -3.56
N ALA A 13 -11.65 15.94 -3.71
CA ALA A 13 -13.03 15.62 -4.08
C ALA A 13 -13.99 15.66 -2.87
N THR A 14 -13.48 15.56 -1.63
CA THR A 14 -14.31 15.42 -0.42
C THR A 14 -13.91 16.33 0.74
N ASP A 15 -12.74 16.98 0.68
CA ASP A 15 -12.13 17.76 1.76
C ASP A 15 -13.04 18.90 2.25
N LEU A 16 -13.67 19.66 1.35
CA LEU A 16 -14.51 20.81 1.71
C LEU A 16 -15.72 20.41 2.56
N ASP A 17 -16.44 19.35 2.16
CA ASP A 17 -17.63 18.89 2.88
C ASP A 17 -17.25 18.29 4.24
N ALA A 18 -16.17 17.50 4.29
CA ALA A 18 -15.68 16.90 5.53
C ALA A 18 -15.19 17.94 6.54
N LEU A 19 -14.48 18.98 6.08
CA LEU A 19 -14.03 20.08 6.94
C LEU A 19 -15.21 20.94 7.41
N ALA A 20 -16.18 21.22 6.54
CA ALA A 20 -17.38 21.97 6.90
C ALA A 20 -18.22 21.27 7.97
N GLU A 21 -18.33 19.94 7.91
CA GLU A 21 -19.00 19.14 8.94
C GLU A 21 -18.31 19.29 10.31
N ILE A 22 -16.97 19.22 10.34
CA ILE A 22 -16.19 19.43 11.57
C ILE A 22 -16.40 20.85 12.11
N GLU A 23 -16.35 21.86 11.24
CA GLU A 23 -16.57 23.25 11.65
C GLU A 23 -17.97 23.44 12.25
N TYR A 24 -19.00 22.86 11.61
CA TYR A 24 -20.39 22.96 12.04
C TYR A 24 -20.61 22.39 13.45
N TYR A 25 -20.10 21.18 13.73
CA TYR A 25 -20.31 20.52 15.02
C TYR A 25 -19.45 21.11 16.15
N ASN A 26 -18.36 21.80 15.84
CA ASN A 26 -17.46 22.39 16.85
C ASN A 26 -17.71 23.89 17.10
N GLY A 27 -18.67 24.50 16.40
CA GLY A 27 -19.15 25.86 16.67
C GLY A 27 -18.05 26.91 16.62
N PHE A 28 -17.90 27.72 17.68
CA PHE A 28 -16.89 28.78 17.75
C PHE A 28 -15.45 28.26 17.66
N LYS A 29 -15.20 26.99 17.99
CA LYS A 29 -13.89 26.33 17.86
C LYS A 29 -13.76 25.55 16.55
N GLY A 30 -14.69 25.71 15.61
CA GLY A 30 -14.77 24.95 14.36
C GLY A 30 -13.46 24.93 13.58
N LYS A 31 -12.86 26.11 13.36
CA LYS A 31 -11.61 26.24 12.62
C LYS A 31 -10.42 25.57 13.30
N ASP A 32 -10.31 25.68 14.63
CA ASP A 32 -9.25 25.03 15.39
C ASP A 32 -9.41 23.50 15.36
N ALA A 33 -10.65 23.00 15.44
CA ALA A 33 -10.96 21.59 15.34
C ALA A 33 -10.66 21.03 13.93
N ALA A 34 -11.03 21.76 12.87
CA ALA A 34 -10.74 21.41 11.49
C ALA A 34 -9.23 21.42 11.22
N ALA A 35 -8.49 22.42 11.69
CA ALA A 35 -7.03 22.48 11.55
C ALA A 35 -6.33 21.31 12.27
N LYS A 36 -6.80 20.96 13.48
CA LYS A 36 -6.28 19.80 14.22
C LYS A 36 -6.57 18.48 13.50
N ALA A 37 -7.80 18.31 13.01
CA ALA A 37 -8.18 17.12 12.25
C ALA A 37 -7.37 16.99 10.95
N LEU A 38 -7.18 18.08 10.21
CA LEU A 38 -6.35 18.09 9.00
C LEU A 38 -4.88 17.76 9.31
N HIS A 39 -4.35 18.25 10.44
CA HIS A 39 -3.00 17.92 10.87
C HIS A 39 -2.85 16.43 11.22
N GLU A 40 -3.79 15.87 11.99
CA GLU A 40 -3.83 14.43 12.31
C GLU A 40 -3.98 13.57 11.05
N ALA A 41 -4.85 13.96 10.11
CA ALA A 41 -5.03 13.30 8.83
C ALA A 41 -3.74 13.31 8.00
N SER A 42 -3.12 14.49 7.86
CA SER A 42 -1.87 14.67 7.11
C SER A 42 -0.74 13.84 7.71
N GLN A 43 -0.62 13.82 9.04
CA GLN A 43 0.38 13.02 9.73
C GLN A 43 0.17 11.52 9.48
N MET A 44 -1.08 11.04 9.57
CA MET A 44 -1.43 9.65 9.32
C MET A 44 -1.11 9.22 7.88
N VAL A 45 -1.45 10.05 6.88
CA VAL A 45 -1.14 9.74 5.48
C VAL A 45 0.36 9.82 5.20
N VAL A 46 1.06 10.81 5.75
CA VAL A 46 2.52 10.91 5.61
C VAL A 46 3.23 9.72 6.25
N ASP A 47 2.80 9.29 7.43
CA ASP A 47 3.36 8.12 8.10
C ASP A 47 3.04 6.83 7.33
N PHE A 48 1.83 6.71 6.78
CA PHE A 48 1.47 5.61 5.89
C PHE A 48 2.35 5.58 4.63
N VAL A 49 2.55 6.72 3.97
CA VAL A 49 3.44 6.83 2.79
C VAL A 49 4.90 6.56 3.14
N ARG A 50 5.38 7.01 4.31
CA ARG A 50 6.74 6.69 4.80
C ARG A 50 6.90 5.21 5.13
N GLN A 51 5.85 4.57 5.66
CA GLN A 51 5.82 3.12 5.88
C GLN A 51 5.81 2.34 4.57
N MET A 52 5.18 2.87 3.51
CA MET A 52 5.31 2.36 2.14
C MET A 52 6.70 2.61 1.53
N SER A 53 7.77 2.64 2.35
CA SER A 53 9.16 2.82 1.92
C SER A 53 9.45 1.94 0.71
N TRP A 54 9.48 2.56 -0.48
CA TRP A 54 9.74 1.85 -1.70
C TRP A 54 11.18 1.36 -1.69
N HIS A 55 11.35 0.05 -1.68
CA HIS A 55 12.62 -0.64 -1.68
C HIS A 55 13.05 -0.93 -3.13
N ASP A 56 14.35 -0.89 -3.38
CA ASP A 56 14.92 -1.30 -4.67
C ASP A 56 14.65 -2.81 -4.88
N ALA A 57 14.21 -3.20 -6.08
CA ALA A 57 13.94 -4.59 -6.45
C ALA A 57 15.16 -5.53 -6.30
N LYS A 58 16.38 -4.99 -6.26
CA LYS A 58 17.62 -5.72 -5.94
C LYS A 58 17.66 -6.24 -4.51
N ASN A 59 16.88 -5.65 -3.62
CA ASN A 59 16.69 -6.09 -2.24
C ASN A 59 15.25 -6.64 -2.14
N PRO A 60 14.99 -7.87 -2.62
CA PRO A 60 13.64 -8.41 -2.66
C PRO A 60 13.04 -8.56 -1.24
N PRO A 61 11.71 -8.62 -1.13
CA PRO A 61 11.04 -8.93 0.13
C PRO A 61 11.51 -10.28 0.69
N ILE A 62 11.34 -10.46 1.99
CA ILE A 62 11.67 -11.73 2.64
C ILE A 62 10.78 -12.81 2.02
N ALA A 63 11.42 -13.87 1.53
CA ALA A 63 10.73 -15.03 0.99
C ALA A 63 10.78 -16.19 1.99
N HIS A 64 9.72 -17.00 2.00
CA HIS A 64 9.59 -18.21 2.79
C HIS A 64 9.39 -19.42 1.89
N GLU A 65 9.71 -20.60 2.41
CA GLU A 65 9.48 -21.85 1.70
C GLU A 65 8.02 -22.26 1.84
N GLU A 66 7.31 -22.37 0.73
CA GLU A 66 5.99 -22.96 0.66
C GLU A 66 6.07 -24.32 -0.04
N SER A 67 5.33 -25.29 0.50
CA SER A 67 5.20 -26.61 -0.10
C SER A 67 3.76 -27.04 -0.14
N TRP A 68 3.34 -27.60 -1.27
CA TRP A 68 1.99 -28.09 -1.50
C TRP A 68 2.01 -29.37 -2.33
N GLU A 69 0.94 -30.14 -2.27
CA GLU A 69 0.78 -31.35 -3.07
C GLU A 69 -0.30 -31.13 -4.12
N CYS A 70 0.02 -31.37 -5.39
CA CYS A 70 -0.92 -31.30 -6.50
C CYS A 70 -0.85 -32.60 -7.29
N ALA A 71 -1.99 -33.28 -7.49
CA ALA A 71 -2.07 -34.55 -8.23
C ALA A 71 -1.10 -35.67 -7.75
N GLY A 72 -0.69 -35.64 -6.47
CA GLY A 72 0.26 -36.60 -5.91
C GLY A 72 1.75 -36.24 -6.12
N GLU A 73 2.03 -35.11 -6.77
CA GLU A 73 3.36 -34.53 -6.87
C GLU A 73 3.54 -33.47 -5.78
N LYS A 74 4.69 -33.53 -5.08
CA LYS A 74 5.06 -32.54 -4.07
C LYS A 74 5.81 -31.40 -4.74
N HIS A 75 5.27 -30.20 -4.63
CA HIS A 75 5.86 -28.97 -5.10
C HIS A 75 6.43 -28.18 -3.92
N CYS A 76 7.57 -27.52 -4.15
CA CYS A 76 8.18 -26.58 -3.21
C CYS A 76 8.68 -25.35 -3.97
N ALA A 77 8.40 -24.16 -3.45
CA ALA A 77 8.87 -22.90 -3.99
C ALA A 77 9.27 -21.96 -2.85
N VAL A 78 10.27 -21.11 -3.12
CA VAL A 78 10.62 -20.00 -2.21
C VAL A 78 9.86 -18.78 -2.71
N ILE A 79 8.80 -18.40 -2.00
CA ILE A 79 7.87 -17.34 -2.40
C ILE A 79 7.84 -16.23 -1.36
N SER A 80 7.75 -14.97 -1.80
CA SER A 80 7.51 -13.84 -0.90
C SER A 80 6.03 -13.61 -0.66
N ASP A 81 5.71 -12.87 0.39
CA ASP A 81 4.40 -12.22 0.49
C ASP A 81 4.13 -11.36 -0.74
N ILE A 82 2.84 -11.16 -1.04
CA ILE A 82 2.42 -10.23 -2.10
C ILE A 82 2.81 -8.82 -1.65
N VAL A 83 3.38 -8.05 -2.57
CA VAL A 83 3.79 -6.65 -2.36
C VAL A 83 3.25 -5.76 -3.47
N TRP A 84 3.26 -4.44 -3.25
CA TRP A 84 3.15 -3.47 -4.33
C TRP A 84 4.46 -3.43 -5.10
N VAL A 85 4.39 -3.44 -6.43
CA VAL A 85 5.54 -3.32 -7.32
C VAL A 85 5.34 -2.14 -8.26
N CYS A 86 6.43 -1.45 -8.57
CA CYS A 86 6.49 -0.41 -9.60
C CYS A 86 7.47 -0.85 -10.69
N CYS A 87 6.93 -1.06 -11.90
CA CYS A 87 7.69 -1.54 -13.05
C CYS A 87 8.40 -0.39 -13.79
N GLU A 88 9.32 -0.71 -14.71
CA GLU A 88 10.05 0.31 -15.47
C GLU A 88 9.15 1.27 -16.25
N SER A 89 8.00 0.77 -16.71
CA SER A 89 6.96 1.56 -17.36
C SER A 89 6.26 2.59 -16.47
N GLY A 90 6.52 2.58 -15.15
CA GLY A 90 5.87 3.42 -14.15
C GLY A 90 4.52 2.88 -13.65
N HIS A 91 4.07 1.73 -14.16
CA HIS A 91 2.85 1.09 -13.67
C HIS A 91 3.08 0.47 -12.29
N THR A 92 2.09 0.66 -11.41
CA THR A 92 2.07 0.08 -10.08
C THR A 92 0.99 -1.00 -10.00
N MET A 93 1.33 -2.17 -9.48
CA MET A 93 0.43 -3.33 -9.36
C MET A 93 0.88 -4.25 -8.23
N LYS A 94 0.12 -5.33 -7.99
CA LYS A 94 0.56 -6.38 -7.07
C LYS A 94 1.59 -7.28 -7.74
N GLY A 95 2.52 -7.81 -6.95
CA GLY A 95 3.51 -8.77 -7.41
C GLY A 95 4.13 -9.54 -6.26
N TRP A 96 4.92 -10.55 -6.59
CA TRP A 96 5.66 -11.37 -5.63
C TRP A 96 6.97 -11.85 -6.24
N VAL A 97 7.85 -12.36 -5.39
CA VAL A 97 9.07 -13.04 -5.82
C VAL A 97 8.86 -14.53 -5.67
N GLU A 98 9.12 -15.29 -6.72
CA GLU A 98 9.13 -16.75 -6.70
C GLU A 98 10.48 -17.25 -7.21
N ASN A 99 11.20 -18.03 -6.40
CA ASN A 99 12.52 -18.57 -6.72
C ASN A 99 13.50 -17.50 -7.25
N GLY A 100 13.45 -16.29 -6.69
CA GLY A 100 14.29 -15.15 -7.07
C GLY A 100 13.84 -14.39 -8.33
N THR A 101 12.70 -14.77 -8.91
CA THR A 101 12.12 -14.13 -10.10
C THR A 101 10.90 -13.30 -9.71
N TRP A 102 10.77 -12.10 -10.28
CA TRP A 102 9.61 -11.23 -10.04
C TRP A 102 8.42 -11.60 -10.92
N HIS A 103 7.27 -11.82 -10.28
CA HIS A 103 5.98 -12.03 -10.91
C HIS A 103 5.04 -10.86 -10.58
N ILE A 104 4.12 -10.57 -11.49
CA ILE A 104 3.09 -9.53 -11.35
C ILE A 104 1.69 -10.17 -11.28
N GLU A 105 0.68 -9.38 -10.93
CA GLU A 105 -0.72 -9.82 -10.71
C GLU A 105 -1.30 -10.72 -11.82
N ASP A 106 -0.85 -10.56 -13.06
CA ASP A 106 -1.24 -11.40 -14.20
C ASP A 106 -0.62 -12.83 -14.21
N GLY A 107 0.19 -13.18 -13.21
CA GLY A 107 0.87 -14.48 -13.09
C GLY A 107 2.18 -14.61 -13.89
N HIS A 108 2.41 -13.70 -14.82
CA HIS A 108 3.61 -13.70 -15.67
C HIS A 108 4.82 -13.09 -14.97
N ARG A 109 6.02 -13.45 -15.43
CA ARG A 109 7.26 -12.79 -15.03
C ARG A 109 7.19 -11.33 -15.48
N ALA A 110 7.60 -10.41 -14.61
CA ALA A 110 7.55 -8.98 -14.90
C ALA A 110 8.30 -8.62 -16.19
N GLU A 111 9.44 -9.29 -16.44
CA GLU A 111 10.30 -9.04 -17.60
C GLU A 111 9.73 -9.55 -18.94
N ASP A 112 8.80 -10.51 -18.90
CA ASP A 112 8.17 -11.06 -20.11
C ASP A 112 7.00 -10.18 -20.59
N GLY A 113 6.54 -9.26 -19.74
CA GLY A 113 5.39 -8.40 -19.99
C GLY A 113 5.74 -7.03 -20.58
N HIS A 114 4.71 -6.30 -21.01
CA HIS A 114 4.84 -4.93 -21.50
C HIS A 114 5.22 -3.90 -20.42
N TYR A 115 5.17 -4.30 -19.15
CA TYR A 115 5.46 -3.41 -18.02
C TYR A 115 6.96 -3.25 -17.75
N GLY A 116 7.79 -4.19 -18.22
CA GLY A 116 9.23 -4.25 -17.95
C GLY A 116 9.57 -4.78 -16.55
N HIS A 117 10.86 -4.79 -16.22
CA HIS A 117 11.35 -5.22 -14.90
C HIS A 117 10.74 -4.42 -13.74
N VAL A 118 10.61 -5.07 -12.58
CA VAL A 118 10.29 -4.38 -11.32
C VAL A 118 11.49 -3.53 -10.90
N LYS A 119 11.26 -2.23 -10.65
CA LYS A 119 12.29 -1.31 -10.13
C LYS A 119 12.20 -1.14 -8.63
N LEU A 120 10.97 -0.99 -8.14
CA LEU A 120 10.70 -0.74 -6.73
C LEU A 120 9.60 -1.65 -6.23
N TRP A 121 9.62 -1.96 -4.95
CA TRP A 121 8.52 -2.63 -4.27
C TRP A 121 8.24 -2.01 -2.91
N ALA A 122 7.02 -2.13 -2.43
CA ALA A 122 6.61 -1.71 -1.10
C ALA A 122 5.71 -2.78 -0.48
N PRO A 123 5.80 -3.05 0.83
CA PRO A 123 4.94 -4.02 1.48
C PRO A 123 3.46 -3.68 1.27
N LEU A 124 2.63 -4.70 1.04
CA LEU A 124 1.18 -4.54 1.13
C LEU A 124 0.83 -4.35 2.60
N LEU A 125 0.71 -3.08 3.01
CA LEU A 125 0.27 -2.76 4.36
C LEU A 125 -1.23 -3.07 4.47
N GLU A 126 -1.58 -3.90 5.45
CA GLU A 126 -2.92 -3.90 5.98
C GLU A 126 -3.17 -2.53 6.65
N PRO A 127 -4.39 -1.97 6.53
CA PRO A 127 -4.71 -0.74 7.23
C PRO A 127 -4.40 -0.92 8.73
N PRO A 128 -3.76 0.05 9.39
CA PRO A 128 -3.35 -0.11 10.78
C PRO A 128 -4.56 -0.47 11.65
N GLU A 129 -4.47 -1.53 12.44
CA GLU A 129 -5.52 -1.89 13.40
C GLU A 129 -5.70 -0.72 14.37
N VAL A 130 -6.83 -0.03 14.23
CA VAL A 130 -7.22 1.02 15.17
C VAL A 130 -7.70 0.32 16.44
N VAL A 131 -6.83 0.22 17.45
CA VAL A 131 -7.24 -0.14 18.80
C VAL A 131 -8.24 0.93 19.26
N LYS A 132 -9.50 0.53 19.38
CA LYS A 132 -10.62 1.37 19.86
C LYS A 132 -10.46 1.78 21.31
#